data_AF-A0A850MU48-F1
#
_entry.id   AF-A0A850MU48-F1
#
_cell.length_a   1.000
_cell.length_b   1.000
_cell.length_c   1.000
_cell.angle_alpha   90.00
_cell.angle_beta   90.00
_cell.angle_gamma   90.00
#
_symmetry.space_group_name_H-M   'P 1'
#
loop_
_entity.id
_entity.type
_entity.pdbx_description
1 polymer ?
#
loop_
_entity_poly.entity_id
_entity_poly.type
_entity_poly.pdbx_seq_one_letter_code
_entity_poly.pdbx_strand_id
1 'polypeptide(L)'
;MRKIILLVLCWIILGAVISFGEDWDYDSYIQEFYKNKWNFQPKERPQLKYNAYDDEWSYEKPETKLRYDAYDDEYEWALPKSESKYNPFEDEYEIVPKSYELKYNPFDDEHSYEDPNNELRYNPYNDEHSYEAPDSKLYYNPFEDRYEYE
;
A
#
# COMPACT_ATOMS: atom_id res chain seq x y z
N MET A 1 17.70 -29.20 -56.53
CA MET A 1 17.70 -30.22 -55.45
C MET A 1 17.65 -29.64 -54.04
N ARG A 2 18.33 -28.53 -53.69
CA ARG A 2 18.25 -27.93 -52.34
C ARG A 2 16.85 -27.49 -51.87
N LYS A 3 15.94 -27.09 -52.78
CA LYS A 3 14.61 -26.57 -52.42
C LYS A 3 13.60 -27.64 -51.98
N ILE A 4 13.79 -28.91 -52.38
CA ILE A 4 12.86 -30.00 -52.04
C ILE A 4 13.14 -30.54 -50.62
N ILE A 5 14.41 -30.57 -50.21
CA ILE A 5 14.83 -31.05 -48.88
C ILE A 5 14.30 -30.16 -47.75
N LEU A 6 14.24 -28.85 -47.97
CA LEU A 6 13.72 -27.89 -46.99
C LEU A 6 12.22 -28.04 -46.74
N LEU A 7 11.44 -28.39 -47.76
CA LEU A 7 9.99 -28.57 -47.62
C LEU A 7 9.64 -29.83 -46.82
N VAL A 8 10.41 -30.92 -47.01
CA VAL A 8 10.19 -32.17 -46.26
C VAL A 8 10.53 -32.01 -44.78
N LEU A 9 11.60 -31.28 -44.45
CA LEU A 9 11.97 -30.97 -43.06
C LEU A 9 10.92 -30.10 -42.35
N CYS A 10 10.30 -29.17 -43.07
CA CYS A 10 9.28 -28.28 -42.48
C CYS A 10 8.01 -29.05 -42.07
N TRP A 11 7.62 -30.07 -42.84
CA TRP A 11 6.44 -30.91 -42.50
C TRP A 11 6.67 -31.82 -41.29
N ILE A 12 7.88 -32.33 -41.10
CA ILE A 12 8.20 -33.20 -39.95
C ILE A 12 8.19 -32.41 -38.64
N ILE A 13 8.67 -31.16 -38.66
CA ILE A 13 8.67 -30.29 -37.48
C ILE A 13 7.23 -29.90 -37.11
N LEU A 14 6.36 -29.63 -38.09
CA LEU A 14 4.97 -29.27 -37.83
C LEU A 14 4.17 -30.43 -37.19
N GLY A 15 4.43 -31.67 -37.60
CA GLY A 15 3.76 -32.85 -37.04
C GLY A 15 4.12 -33.12 -35.58
N ALA A 16 5.38 -32.85 -35.17
CA ALA A 16 5.83 -33.08 -33.81
C ALA A 16 5.24 -32.08 -32.78
N VAL A 17 4.89 -30.86 -33.22
CA VAL A 17 4.32 -29.82 -32.35
C VAL A 17 2.85 -30.13 -31.99
N ILE A 18 2.12 -30.82 -32.86
CA ILE A 18 0.69 -31.11 -32.64
C ILE A 18 0.50 -32.24 -31.61
N SER A 19 1.50 -33.12 -31.40
CA SER A 19 1.38 -34.27 -30.49
C SER A 19 1.76 -34.01 -29.03
N PHE A 20 2.18 -32.78 -28.67
CA PHE A 20 2.73 -32.46 -27.35
C PHE A 20 1.86 -31.49 -26.51
N GLY A 21 0.56 -31.38 -26.83
CA GLY A 21 -0.32 -30.33 -26.32
C GLY A 21 -1.45 -30.77 -25.36
N GLU A 22 -1.43 -31.98 -24.81
CA GLU A 22 -2.47 -32.48 -23.89
C GLU A 22 -1.86 -32.90 -22.55
N ASP A 23 -1.64 -31.97 -21.62
CA ASP A 23 -1.63 -32.23 -20.15
C ASP A 23 -1.36 -30.94 -19.32
N TRP A 24 -2.11 -29.87 -19.58
CA TRP A 24 -2.11 -28.71 -18.68
C TRP A 24 -3.51 -28.54 -18.13
N ASP A 25 -3.69 -28.85 -16.85
CA ASP A 25 -4.92 -28.64 -16.07
C ASP A 25 -5.16 -27.13 -15.89
N TYR A 26 -5.58 -26.52 -17.00
CA TYR A 26 -5.86 -25.10 -17.15
C TYR A 26 -7.00 -24.65 -16.21
N ASP A 27 -7.89 -25.58 -15.84
CA ASP A 27 -9.09 -25.30 -15.07
C ASP A 27 -8.78 -25.02 -13.59
N SER A 28 -7.80 -25.74 -13.02
CA SER A 28 -7.29 -25.51 -11.65
C SER A 28 -6.65 -24.13 -11.47
N TYR A 29 -5.78 -23.72 -12.41
CA TYR A 29 -5.11 -22.42 -12.39
C TYR A 29 -6.11 -21.26 -12.51
N ILE A 30 -7.11 -21.41 -13.37
CA ILE A 30 -8.14 -20.40 -13.59
C ILE A 30 -9.01 -20.23 -12.34
N GLN A 31 -9.38 -21.33 -11.66
CA GLN A 31 -10.16 -21.27 -10.41
C GLN A 31 -9.40 -20.57 -9.28
N GLU A 32 -8.10 -20.85 -9.10
CA GLU A 32 -7.26 -20.18 -8.10
C GLU A 32 -7.05 -18.69 -8.41
N PHE A 33 -6.84 -18.36 -9.70
CA PHE A 33 -6.76 -16.97 -10.16
C PHE A 33 -8.04 -16.18 -9.86
N TYR A 34 -9.22 -16.72 -10.17
CA TYR A 34 -10.48 -16.02 -9.90
C TYR A 34 -10.80 -15.96 -8.41
N LYS A 35 -10.50 -17.01 -7.63
CA LYS A 35 -10.70 -17.01 -6.17
C LYS A 35 -9.84 -15.95 -5.48
N ASN A 36 -8.61 -15.74 -5.95
CA ASN A 36 -7.70 -14.74 -5.38
C ASN A 36 -7.98 -13.32 -5.91
N LYS A 37 -8.48 -13.17 -7.14
CA LYS A 37 -8.81 -11.87 -7.76
C LYS A 37 -10.00 -11.17 -7.10
N TRP A 38 -10.97 -11.91 -6.56
CA TRP A 38 -12.19 -11.34 -5.95
C TRP A 38 -12.09 -11.11 -4.44
N ASN A 39 -11.01 -11.57 -3.79
CA ASN A 39 -10.69 -11.22 -2.39
C ASN A 39 -9.80 -9.97 -2.28
N PHE A 40 -9.50 -9.31 -3.41
CA PHE A 40 -8.86 -8.00 -3.40
C PHE A 40 -9.89 -6.97 -2.94
N GLN A 41 -9.90 -6.66 -1.64
CA GLN A 41 -10.43 -5.39 -1.17
C GLN A 41 -9.38 -4.34 -1.59
N PRO A 42 -9.61 -3.49 -2.59
CA PRO A 42 -8.69 -2.39 -2.84
C PRO A 42 -8.60 -1.60 -1.54
N LYS A 43 -7.39 -1.41 -1.03
CA LYS A 43 -7.15 -0.41 0.02
C LYS A 43 -7.79 0.87 -0.47
N GLU A 44 -8.74 1.41 0.30
CA GLU A 44 -9.49 2.58 -0.16
C GLU A 44 -8.52 3.73 -0.29
N ARG A 45 -8.48 4.34 -1.48
CA ARG A 45 -7.54 5.44 -1.75
C ARG A 45 -7.87 6.64 -0.87
N PRO A 46 -6.85 7.39 -0.43
CA PRO A 46 -7.05 8.67 0.22
C PRO A 46 -7.99 9.57 -0.61
N GLN A 47 -8.88 10.27 0.08
CA GLN A 47 -9.82 11.22 -0.51
C GLN A 47 -9.41 12.63 -0.12
N LEU A 48 -9.51 13.56 -1.07
CA LEU A 48 -9.30 14.97 -0.80
C LEU A 48 -10.45 15.48 0.08
N LYS A 49 -10.12 15.90 1.31
CA LYS A 49 -11.07 16.44 2.29
C LYS A 49 -10.69 17.88 2.63
N TYR A 50 -11.71 18.70 2.93
CA TYR A 50 -11.52 20.10 3.32
C TYR A 50 -11.78 20.28 4.81
N ASN A 51 -10.81 20.84 5.51
CA ASN A 51 -10.94 21.27 6.89
C ASN A 51 -11.33 22.75 6.94
N ALA A 52 -12.54 23.03 7.43
CA ALA A 52 -13.07 24.39 7.49
C ALA A 52 -12.55 25.23 8.67
N TYR A 53 -11.84 24.63 9.62
CA TYR A 53 -11.27 25.34 10.77
C TYR A 53 -9.90 25.92 10.42
N ASP A 54 -9.13 25.20 9.61
CA ASP A 54 -7.77 25.61 9.21
C ASP A 54 -7.70 26.14 7.77
N ASP A 55 -8.83 26.08 7.02
CA ASP A 55 -8.95 26.49 5.62
C ASP A 55 -8.02 25.71 4.66
N GLU A 56 -7.84 24.42 4.94
CA GLU A 56 -6.88 23.56 4.23
C GLU A 56 -7.54 22.32 3.61
N TRP A 57 -6.93 21.85 2.52
CA TRP A 57 -7.29 20.61 1.84
C TRP A 57 -6.20 19.56 2.07
N SER A 58 -6.58 18.36 2.54
CA SER A 58 -5.65 17.25 2.78
C SER A 58 -6.17 15.93 2.19
N TYR A 59 -5.26 14.98 1.94
CA TYR A 59 -5.59 13.63 1.50
C TYR A 59 -5.75 12.71 2.70
N GLU A 60 -6.94 12.14 2.85
CA GLU A 60 -7.30 11.43 4.07
C GLU A 60 -7.92 10.08 3.79
N LYS A 61 -7.70 9.11 4.68
CA LYS A 61 -8.40 7.81 4.59
C LYS A 61 -9.92 8.06 4.60
N PRO A 62 -10.71 7.41 3.73
CA PRO A 62 -12.13 7.71 3.61
C PRO A 62 -12.91 7.64 4.93
N GLU A 63 -12.59 6.70 5.80
CA GLU A 63 -13.25 6.56 7.10
C GLU A 63 -12.92 7.64 8.14
N THR A 64 -11.90 8.49 7.93
CA THR A 64 -11.54 9.53 8.90
C THR A 64 -12.64 10.57 9.04
N LYS A 65 -12.74 11.13 10.24
CA LYS A 65 -13.63 12.23 10.56
C LYS A 65 -12.83 13.32 11.25
N LEU A 66 -13.22 14.56 10.99
CA LEU A 66 -12.63 15.70 11.66
C LEU A 66 -12.93 15.62 13.16
N ARG A 67 -11.90 15.73 13.99
CA ARG A 67 -11.97 15.68 15.44
C ARG A 67 -11.18 16.83 16.03
N TYR A 68 -11.68 17.36 17.12
CA TYR A 68 -11.00 18.40 17.88
C TYR A 68 -9.98 17.75 18.82
N ASP A 69 -8.72 18.17 18.73
CA ASP A 69 -7.72 17.95 19.76
C ASP A 69 -7.77 19.10 20.78
N ALA A 70 -7.95 18.75 22.04
CA ALA A 70 -8.02 19.72 23.14
C ALA A 70 -6.66 20.16 23.67
N TYR A 71 -5.58 19.44 23.33
CA TYR A 71 -4.22 19.75 23.74
C TYR A 71 -3.57 20.75 22.80
N ASP A 72 -3.79 20.61 21.50
CA ASP A 72 -3.27 21.51 20.47
C ASP A 72 -4.26 22.61 20.05
N ASP A 73 -5.52 22.52 20.48
CA ASP A 73 -6.61 23.44 20.12
C ASP A 73 -6.90 23.47 18.59
N GLU A 74 -6.71 22.33 17.94
CA GLU A 74 -6.79 22.17 16.48
C GLU A 74 -7.81 21.08 16.07
N TYR A 75 -8.21 21.09 14.80
CA TYR A 75 -9.08 20.07 14.23
C TYR A 75 -8.30 19.20 13.25
N GLU A 76 -8.26 17.90 13.49
CA GLU A 76 -7.52 16.97 12.63
C GLU A 76 -8.36 15.77 12.18
N TRP A 77 -7.94 15.16 11.07
CA TRP A 77 -8.62 14.01 10.49
C TRP A 77 -8.18 12.71 11.17
N ALA A 78 -9.05 12.17 12.01
CA ALA A 78 -8.74 10.98 12.77
C ALA A 78 -9.64 9.80 12.40
N LEU A 79 -9.08 8.59 12.50
CA LEU A 79 -9.84 7.35 12.33
C LEU A 79 -10.97 7.22 13.37
N PRO A 80 -12.05 6.51 13.03
CA PRO A 80 -13.08 6.21 14.02
C PRO A 80 -12.49 5.47 15.22
N LYS A 81 -12.84 5.90 16.43
CA LYS A 81 -12.36 5.32 17.71
C LYS A 81 -10.89 5.60 18.03
N SER A 82 -10.24 6.56 17.36
CA SER A 82 -9.00 7.12 17.88
C SER A 82 -9.22 7.82 19.22
N GLU A 83 -8.17 7.87 20.03
CA GLU A 83 -8.10 8.52 21.34
C GLU A 83 -6.79 9.31 21.43
N SER A 84 -6.79 10.46 22.12
CA SER A 84 -5.56 11.19 22.39
C SER A 84 -4.67 10.38 23.33
N LYS A 85 -3.45 10.09 22.90
CA LYS A 85 -2.42 9.41 23.70
C LYS A 85 -1.25 10.35 23.92
N TYR A 86 -0.74 10.39 25.15
CA TYR A 86 0.43 11.19 25.49
C TYR A 86 1.71 10.44 25.18
N ASN A 87 2.57 11.05 24.38
CA ASN A 87 3.91 10.59 24.07
C ASN A 87 4.90 11.24 25.05
N PRO A 88 5.45 10.48 26.03
CA PRO A 88 6.33 11.06 27.06
C PRO A 88 7.75 11.36 26.57
N PHE A 89 8.13 10.93 25.36
CA PHE A 89 9.45 11.21 24.79
C PHE A 89 9.46 12.52 24.02
N GLU A 90 8.36 12.83 23.33
CA GLU A 90 8.19 14.06 22.56
C GLU A 90 7.41 15.16 23.33
N ASP A 91 6.83 14.83 24.49
CA ASP A 91 6.01 15.74 25.31
C ASP A 91 4.75 16.27 24.60
N GLU A 92 4.14 15.43 23.78
CA GLU A 92 2.99 15.78 22.94
C GLU A 92 1.84 14.77 23.04
N TYR A 93 0.68 15.13 22.49
CA TYR A 93 -0.48 14.25 22.38
C TYR A 93 -0.75 13.89 20.91
N GLU A 94 -1.12 12.63 20.65
CA GLU A 94 -1.43 12.14 19.30
C GLU A 94 -2.84 11.51 19.28
N ILE A 95 -3.74 11.88 18.35
CA ILE A 95 -5.04 11.19 18.18
C ILE A 95 -4.91 9.98 17.27
N VAL A 96 -4.48 8.89 17.88
CA VAL A 96 -4.22 7.63 17.19
C VAL A 96 -5.25 6.55 17.55
N PRO A 97 -5.42 5.50 16.73
CA PRO A 97 -6.20 4.34 17.11
C PRO A 97 -5.73 3.75 18.45
N LYS A 98 -6.69 3.28 19.24
CA LYS A 98 -6.41 2.66 20.54
C LYS A 98 -5.39 1.51 20.46
N SER A 99 -5.36 0.78 19.36
CA SER A 99 -4.43 -0.34 19.14
C SER A 99 -2.98 0.08 18.86
N TYR A 100 -2.72 1.36 18.58
CA TYR A 100 -1.37 1.80 18.22
C TYR A 100 -0.45 1.77 19.44
N GLU A 101 0.81 1.43 19.20
CA GLU A 101 1.84 1.27 20.21
C GLU A 101 2.99 2.24 19.93
N LEU A 102 3.59 2.75 21.00
CA LEU A 102 4.70 3.69 20.90
C LEU A 102 5.93 2.95 20.35
N LYS A 103 6.44 3.40 19.20
CA LYS A 103 7.61 2.85 18.52
C LYS A 103 8.70 3.91 18.39
N TYR A 104 9.95 3.47 18.32
CA TYR A 104 11.12 4.34 18.21
C TYR A 104 11.74 4.21 16.83
N ASN A 105 11.84 5.32 16.11
CA ASN A 105 12.54 5.42 14.84
C ASN A 105 14.01 5.84 15.07
N PRO A 106 14.99 4.94 14.90
CA PRO A 106 16.40 5.25 15.14
C PRO A 106 17.07 6.15 14.08
N PHE A 107 16.40 6.40 12.94
CA PHE A 107 16.96 7.25 11.90
C PHE A 107 16.66 8.73 12.16
N ASP A 108 15.53 9.00 12.81
CA ASP A 108 15.06 10.35 13.12
C ASP A 108 15.20 10.69 14.62
N ASP A 109 15.51 9.70 15.46
CA ASP A 109 15.60 9.82 16.94
C ASP A 109 14.26 10.20 17.60
N GLU A 110 13.16 9.73 17.01
CA GLU A 110 11.80 10.11 17.40
C GLU A 110 10.98 8.90 17.85
N HIS A 111 10.04 9.12 18.78
CA HIS A 111 9.00 8.16 19.13
C HIS A 111 7.65 8.59 18.57
N SER A 112 6.90 7.65 18.00
CA SER A 112 5.54 7.90 17.49
C SER A 112 4.62 6.72 17.81
N TYR A 113 3.31 6.97 17.92
CA TYR A 113 2.34 5.87 18.03
C TYR A 113 2.03 5.28 16.66
N GLU A 114 2.27 3.99 16.51
CA GLU A 114 2.21 3.30 15.22
C GLU A 114 1.35 2.05 15.27
N ASP A 115 0.86 1.59 14.12
CA ASP A 115 0.23 0.27 14.05
C ASP A 115 1.26 -0.79 14.47
N PRO A 116 0.93 -1.71 15.39
CA PRO A 116 1.88 -2.73 15.86
C PRO A 116 2.43 -3.59 14.73
N ASN A 117 1.69 -3.78 13.64
CA ASN A 117 2.12 -4.56 12.47
C ASN A 117 2.96 -3.77 11.46
N ASN A 118 3.06 -2.45 11.60
CA ASN A 118 3.88 -1.64 10.71
C ASN A 118 5.38 -1.89 10.98
N GLU A 119 6.15 -1.89 9.90
CA GLU A 119 7.60 -2.07 9.93
C GLU A 119 8.28 -0.80 9.41
N LEU A 120 9.47 -0.51 9.92
CA LEU A 120 10.25 0.64 9.50
C LEU A 120 10.76 0.42 8.07
N ARG A 121 10.44 1.33 7.15
CA ARG A 121 10.78 1.24 5.73
C ARG A 121 11.46 2.50 5.25
N TYR A 122 12.40 2.32 4.32
CA TYR A 122 13.14 3.41 3.70
C TYR A 122 12.53 3.81 2.37
N ASN A 123 12.19 5.08 2.24
CA ASN A 123 11.74 5.72 1.01
C ASN A 123 12.93 6.36 0.26
N PRO A 124 13.41 5.77 -0.86
CA PRO A 124 14.59 6.26 -1.57
C PRO A 124 14.36 7.55 -2.37
N TYR A 125 13.11 8.00 -2.52
CA TYR A 125 12.81 9.21 -3.30
C TYR A 125 12.89 10.47 -2.45
N ASN A 126 12.63 10.35 -1.15
CA ASN A 126 12.65 11.48 -0.22
C ASN A 126 13.75 11.35 0.85
N ASP A 127 14.46 10.21 0.91
CA ASP A 127 15.48 9.90 1.93
C ASP A 127 14.91 9.82 3.36
N GLU A 128 13.73 9.21 3.50
CA GLU A 128 12.97 9.16 4.76
C GLU A 128 12.76 7.72 5.25
N HIS A 129 12.68 7.54 6.57
CA HIS A 129 12.29 6.28 7.21
C HIS A 129 10.94 6.45 7.90
N SER A 130 9.97 5.58 7.61
CA SER A 130 8.63 5.64 8.20
C SER A 130 8.11 4.25 8.53
N TYR A 131 7.17 4.17 9.48
CA TYR A 131 6.51 2.92 9.84
C TYR A 131 5.32 2.64 8.92
N GLU A 132 5.43 1.56 8.16
CA GLU A 132 4.52 1.30 7.05
C GLU A 132 3.94 -0.11 7.11
N ALA A 133 2.74 -0.25 6.52
CA ALA A 133 2.11 -1.55 6.41
C ALA A 133 3.01 -2.51 5.59
N PRO A 134 3.13 -3.80 5.97
CA PRO A 134 4.04 -4.74 5.31
C PRO A 134 3.82 -4.91 3.80
N ASP A 135 2.59 -4.71 3.33
CA ASP A 135 2.18 -4.85 1.93
C ASP A 135 2.12 -3.53 1.15
N SER A 136 2.45 -2.40 1.79
CA SER A 136 2.44 -1.07 1.18
C SER A 136 3.45 -0.92 0.04
N LYS A 137 3.18 -0.01 -0.89
CA LYS A 137 4.04 0.29 -2.05
C LYS A 137 4.17 1.79 -2.23
N LEU A 138 5.33 2.21 -2.73
CA LEU A 138 5.56 3.62 -3.05
C LEU A 138 4.67 4.04 -4.22
N TYR A 139 3.97 5.15 -4.01
CA TYR A 139 3.16 5.86 -4.99
C TYR A 139 3.56 7.34 -5.01
N TYR A 140 3.46 7.99 -6.16
CA TYR A 140 3.78 9.42 -6.29
C TYR A 140 2.53 10.25 -6.02
N ASN A 141 2.57 11.07 -4.98
CA ASN A 141 1.57 12.08 -4.64
C ASN A 141 1.89 13.39 -5.39
N PRO A 142 1.14 13.74 -6.45
CA PRO A 142 1.42 14.93 -7.25
C PRO A 142 1.04 16.25 -6.56
N PHE A 143 0.32 16.21 -5.44
CA PHE A 143 -0.08 17.42 -4.71
C PHE A 143 0.98 17.86 -3.71
N GLU A 144 1.68 16.88 -3.13
CA GLU A 144 2.83 17.10 -2.24
C GLU A 144 4.18 17.01 -2.96
N ASP A 145 4.16 16.65 -4.26
CA ASP A 145 5.35 16.43 -5.09
C ASP A 145 6.34 15.45 -4.46
N ARG A 146 5.84 14.38 -3.84
CA ARG A 146 6.64 13.38 -3.11
C ARG A 146 6.14 11.95 -3.34
N TYR A 147 6.97 10.97 -3.03
CA TYR A 147 6.54 9.57 -2.96
C TYR A 147 6.15 9.18 -1.54
N GLU A 148 5.10 8.39 -1.38
CA GLU A 148 4.58 7.91 -0.10
C GLU A 148 4.18 6.43 -0.22
N TYR A 149 4.11 5.72 0.92
CA TYR A 149 3.66 4.34 0.95
C TYR A 149 2.13 4.24 1.05
N GLU A 150 1.53 3.49 0.12
CA GLU A 150 0.10 3.13 0.11
C GLU A 150 -0.09 1.62 0.13
#